data_AF-A0A2V6KSF5-F1
#
_entry.id   AF-A0A2V6KSF5-F1
#
_cell.length_a   1.000
_cell.length_b   1.000
_cell.length_c   1.000
_cell.angle_alpha   90.00
_cell.angle_beta   90.00
_cell.angle_gamma   90.00
#
_symmetry.space_group_name_H-M   'P 1'
#
loop_
_entity.id
_entity.type
_entity.pdbx_description
1 polymer ?
#
loop_
_entity_poly.entity_id
_entity_poly.type
_entity_poly.pdbx_seq_one_letter_code
_entity_poly.pdbx_strand_id
1 'polypeptide(L)'
;MNSAATRDNFRCSCPSQFPRLRFVPPMDREALIFLHIPKTAGTTLNRIIEWQYSPLSIFTIDPYGIRATTERFKTFSEQRRRRLRVVRGHLFYGIHEFLPQGATYITMLRDPVARLLSTYYFILRRPLHPLHRTFKTQRLGLEDLIRLTPNRQNLQCRFIAGIGRVEDVEVRAEAGRATSAGICDERVLEIAKENLTRSFRVIGLTERFQESLLLMMTSFGWKISFYENRKVSKIRSAVEPGVADMIREHNRLDIELYDFAKKLFEESLCKNEDSIREALATLRSIPKPGSFKRFGYSTMGVGRFLVSKIASAI
;
A
#
# COMPACT_ATOMS: atom_id res chain seq x y z
N MET A 1 24.55 32.43 -68.53
CA MET A 1 25.47 32.28 -67.38
C MET A 1 24.66 32.42 -66.09
N ASN A 2 24.73 31.39 -65.24
CA ASN A 2 24.54 31.34 -63.77
C ASN A 2 23.22 31.89 -63.19
N SER A 3 22.32 31.03 -62.69
CA SER A 3 22.37 30.34 -61.38
C SER A 3 21.99 31.25 -60.21
N ALA A 4 20.78 31.07 -59.68
CA ALA A 4 20.47 31.32 -58.28
C ALA A 4 19.44 30.29 -57.80
N ALA A 5 19.88 29.44 -56.89
CA ALA A 5 19.13 28.37 -56.26
C ALA A 5 18.58 28.80 -54.89
N THR A 6 17.61 28.03 -54.40
CA THR A 6 17.16 27.85 -52.99
C THR A 6 16.27 28.97 -52.42
N ARG A 7 15.19 28.69 -51.67
CA ARG A 7 15.03 27.67 -50.61
C ARG A 7 13.57 27.20 -50.49
N ASP A 8 13.42 25.88 -50.44
CA ASP A 8 12.20 25.18 -50.02
C ASP A 8 11.94 25.35 -48.52
N ASN A 9 10.67 25.62 -48.19
CA ASN A 9 10.15 25.71 -46.84
C ASN A 9 9.91 24.30 -46.24
N PHE A 10 10.86 23.78 -45.47
CA PHE A 10 10.60 22.65 -44.58
C PHE A 10 9.87 23.13 -43.32
N ARG A 11 8.53 23.02 -43.32
CA ARG A 11 7.72 23.05 -42.09
C ARG A 11 7.92 21.73 -41.34
N CYS A 12 8.63 21.80 -40.21
CA CYS A 12 8.80 20.67 -39.30
C CYS A 12 7.53 20.53 -38.43
N SER A 13 6.62 19.65 -38.84
CA SER A 13 5.45 19.25 -38.06
C SER A 13 5.88 18.25 -36.99
N CYS A 14 6.09 18.70 -35.76
CA CYS A 14 6.35 17.80 -34.62
C CYS A 14 5.00 17.38 -34.00
N PRO A 15 4.60 16.09 -34.04
CA PRO A 15 3.39 15.64 -33.38
C PRO A 15 3.66 15.50 -31.88
N SER A 16 3.27 16.50 -31.09
CA SER A 16 3.29 16.44 -29.62
C SER A 16 2.20 15.50 -29.11
N GLN A 17 2.37 14.19 -29.27
CA GLN A 17 1.54 13.17 -28.62
C GLN A 17 2.08 12.83 -27.24
N PHE A 18 2.04 13.82 -26.32
CA PHE A 18 1.96 13.47 -24.91
C PHE A 18 0.48 13.22 -24.59
N PRO A 19 0.10 12.05 -24.04
CA PRO A 19 -1.28 11.82 -23.65
C PRO A 19 -1.64 12.86 -22.58
N ARG A 20 -2.51 13.82 -22.95
CA ARG A 20 -3.14 14.70 -21.98
C ARG A 20 -3.82 13.80 -20.96
N LEU A 21 -3.36 13.83 -19.71
CA LEU A 21 -4.03 13.20 -18.57
C LEU A 21 -5.47 13.73 -18.58
N ARG A 22 -6.41 12.92 -19.06
CA ARG A 22 -7.84 13.26 -18.96
C ARG A 22 -8.17 13.23 -17.47
N PHE A 23 -8.32 14.41 -16.90
CA PHE A 23 -8.95 14.62 -15.62
C PHE A 23 -10.34 14.00 -15.69
N VAL A 24 -10.55 12.89 -14.98
CA VAL A 24 -11.89 12.39 -14.72
C VAL A 24 -12.41 13.23 -13.56
N PRO A 25 -13.41 14.11 -13.76
CA PRO A 25 -13.99 14.85 -12.65
C PRO A 25 -14.61 13.82 -11.70
N PRO A 26 -14.33 13.89 -10.40
CA PRO A 26 -14.87 12.90 -9.50
C PRO A 26 -16.36 13.19 -9.30
N MET A 27 -17.21 12.19 -9.52
CA MET A 27 -18.50 12.13 -8.83
C MET A 27 -18.25 12.29 -7.33
N ASP A 28 -19.19 12.88 -6.59
CA ASP A 28 -19.20 12.96 -5.12
C ASP A 28 -18.89 11.60 -4.50
N ARG A 29 -17.61 11.32 -4.29
CA ARG A 29 -17.10 10.00 -3.94
C ARG A 29 -16.18 10.16 -2.76
N GLU A 30 -16.46 9.32 -1.76
CA GLU A 30 -15.65 9.04 -0.59
C GLU A 30 -14.13 9.06 -0.90
N ALA A 31 -13.35 9.44 0.11
CA ALA A 31 -11.90 9.36 0.01
C ALA A 31 -11.42 7.90 0.02
N LEU A 32 -10.34 7.62 -0.70
CA LEU A 32 -9.67 6.33 -0.63
C LEU A 32 -8.62 6.33 0.47
N ILE A 33 -8.65 5.32 1.35
CA ILE A 33 -7.58 5.09 2.32
C ILE A 33 -6.81 3.85 1.92
N PHE A 34 -5.52 4.02 1.57
CA PHE A 34 -4.62 2.88 1.44
C PHE A 34 -3.88 2.64 2.75
N LEU A 35 -4.39 1.70 3.54
CA LEU A 35 -3.76 1.22 4.76
C LEU A 35 -2.58 0.31 4.37
N HIS A 36 -1.39 0.90 4.27
CA HIS A 36 -0.21 0.21 3.79
C HIS A 36 0.54 -0.45 4.95
N ILE A 37 0.38 -1.76 5.06
CA ILE A 37 1.13 -2.56 6.02
C ILE A 37 2.55 -2.82 5.49
N PRO A 38 3.61 -2.69 6.31
CA PRO A 38 4.96 -2.96 5.85
C PRO A 38 5.12 -4.36 5.24
N LYS A 39 5.81 -4.41 4.09
CA LYS A 39 6.24 -5.64 3.40
C LYS A 39 5.15 -6.42 2.65
N THR A 40 4.04 -5.78 2.33
CA THR A 40 2.91 -6.36 1.56
C THR A 40 2.79 -5.74 0.14
N ALA A 41 3.91 -5.64 -0.57
CA ALA A 41 4.00 -5.03 -1.92
C ALA A 41 3.52 -3.57 -2.06
N GLY A 42 3.26 -2.85 -0.97
CA GLY A 42 2.72 -1.49 -1.05
C GLY A 42 3.63 -0.44 -1.70
N THR A 43 4.94 -0.69 -1.90
CA THR A 43 5.75 0.21 -2.75
C THR A 43 5.23 0.25 -4.19
N THR A 44 4.85 -0.91 -4.76
CA THR A 44 4.28 -0.99 -6.11
C THR A 44 2.92 -0.31 -6.15
N LEU A 45 2.06 -0.62 -5.19
CA LEU A 45 0.69 -0.07 -5.15
C LEU A 45 0.68 1.45 -4.92
N ASN A 46 1.55 1.97 -4.06
CA ASN A 46 1.72 3.42 -3.89
C ASN A 46 2.04 4.12 -5.23
N ARG A 47 2.91 3.52 -6.04
CA ARG A 47 3.26 4.06 -7.34
C ARG A 47 2.06 4.08 -8.29
N ILE A 48 1.24 3.03 -8.27
CA ILE A 48 0.03 2.94 -9.07
C ILE A 48 -0.95 4.05 -8.66
N ILE A 49 -1.22 4.20 -7.36
CA ILE A 49 -2.10 5.25 -6.81
C ILE A 49 -1.62 6.65 -7.21
N GLU A 50 -0.31 6.92 -7.19
CA GLU A 50 0.25 8.20 -7.65
C GLU A 50 -0.10 8.56 -9.09
N TRP A 51 -0.33 7.56 -9.95
CA TRP A 51 -0.74 7.78 -11.33
C TRP A 51 -2.26 7.94 -11.49
N GLN A 52 -3.05 7.47 -10.52
CA GLN A 52 -4.51 7.54 -10.56
C GLN A 52 -5.05 8.86 -9.99
N TYR A 53 -4.31 9.50 -9.07
CA TYR A 53 -4.78 10.71 -8.37
C TYR A 53 -3.80 11.88 -8.53
N SER A 54 -4.32 13.11 -8.42
CA SER A 54 -3.49 14.32 -8.39
C SER A 54 -2.57 14.29 -7.17
N PRO A 55 -1.27 14.62 -7.29
CA PRO A 55 -0.36 14.64 -6.14
C PRO A 55 -0.83 15.57 -5.01
N LEU A 56 -1.57 16.64 -5.33
CA LEU A 56 -2.08 17.62 -4.36
C LEU A 56 -3.32 17.14 -3.60
N SER A 57 -3.98 16.07 -4.06
CA SER A 57 -5.10 15.45 -3.35
C SER A 57 -4.71 14.15 -2.62
N ILE A 58 -3.42 13.84 -2.56
CA ILE A 58 -2.87 12.68 -1.84
C ILE A 58 -2.17 13.16 -0.58
N PHE A 59 -2.61 12.67 0.58
CA PHE A 59 -1.86 12.79 1.82
C PHE A 59 -1.11 11.49 2.13
N THR A 60 0.21 11.57 2.27
CA THR A 60 1.06 10.40 2.54
C THR A 60 1.64 10.47 3.94
N ILE A 61 1.19 9.56 4.81
CA ILE A 61 1.71 9.36 6.15
C ILE A 61 3.02 8.57 6.06
N ASP A 62 4.11 9.16 6.55
CA ASP A 62 5.43 8.54 6.59
C ASP A 62 6.07 8.73 7.97
N PRO A 63 6.10 7.68 8.82
CA PRO A 63 6.62 7.79 10.17
C PRO A 63 8.15 7.98 10.24
N TYR A 64 8.88 7.84 9.13
CA TYR A 64 10.36 7.79 9.16
C TYR A 64 11.07 8.91 8.38
N GLY A 65 10.38 10.00 8.02
CA GLY A 65 11.10 11.07 7.31
C GLY A 65 10.34 12.34 6.94
N ILE A 66 9.09 12.52 7.38
CA ILE A 66 8.30 13.72 7.06
C ILE A 66 7.50 14.11 8.30
N ARG A 67 7.27 15.41 8.51
CA ARG A 67 6.28 15.92 9.48
C ARG A 67 4.82 15.53 9.12
N ALA A 68 4.58 14.50 8.31
CA ALA A 68 3.25 14.07 7.85
C ALA A 68 2.83 12.82 8.64
N THR A 69 2.36 13.04 9.87
CA THR A 69 1.88 11.98 10.78
C THR A 69 0.37 11.98 10.84
N THR A 70 -0.21 10.94 11.45
CA THR A 70 -1.65 10.85 11.73
C THR A 70 -2.10 11.99 12.65
N GLU A 71 -1.29 12.38 13.63
CA GLU A 71 -1.56 13.44 14.60
C GLU A 71 -1.65 14.79 13.90
N ARG A 72 -0.71 15.08 12.99
CA ARG A 72 -0.79 16.30 12.18
C ARG A 72 -2.00 16.29 11.24
N PHE A 73 -2.33 15.14 10.66
CA PHE A 73 -3.53 15.04 9.82
C PHE A 73 -4.79 15.46 10.58
N LYS A 74 -4.92 15.05 11.86
CA LYS A 74 -6.04 15.42 12.72
C LYS A 74 -6.14 16.93 12.98
N THR A 75 -5.03 17.66 12.91
CA THR A 75 -5.00 19.12 13.14
C THR A 75 -5.41 19.93 11.90
N PHE A 76 -5.64 19.29 10.75
CA PHE A 76 -6.06 20.00 9.54
C PHE A 76 -7.51 20.48 9.65
N SER A 77 -7.78 21.67 9.10
CA SER A 77 -9.14 22.16 8.93
C SER A 77 -9.97 21.16 8.12
N GLU A 78 -11.27 21.11 8.41
CA GLU A 78 -12.19 20.23 7.69
C GLU A 78 -12.15 20.49 6.17
N GLN A 79 -12.09 21.76 5.76
CA GLN A 79 -11.97 22.15 4.35
C GLN A 79 -10.73 21.54 3.70
N ARG A 80 -9.59 21.50 4.40
CA ARG A 80 -8.37 20.87 3.90
C ARG A 80 -8.54 19.36 3.78
N ARG A 81 -9.12 18.69 4.78
CA ARG A 81 -9.39 17.24 4.76
C ARG A 81 -10.37 16.84 3.66
N ARG A 82 -11.38 17.67 3.40
CA ARG A 82 -12.38 17.48 2.34
C ARG A 82 -11.79 17.51 0.92
N ARG A 83 -10.71 18.25 0.70
CA ARG A 83 -9.99 18.31 -0.60
C ARG A 83 -9.18 17.06 -0.90
N LEU A 84 -8.90 16.22 0.10
CA LEU A 84 -8.11 15.00 -0.08
C LEU A 84 -8.96 13.91 -0.73
N ARG A 85 -8.37 13.24 -1.71
CA ARG A 85 -8.97 12.09 -2.41
C ARG A 85 -8.33 10.78 -2.00
N VAL A 86 -7.09 10.84 -1.51
CA VAL A 86 -6.36 9.68 -1.02
C VAL A 86 -5.64 10.02 0.28
N VAL A 87 -5.78 9.17 1.27
CA VAL A 87 -4.90 9.12 2.45
C VAL A 87 -4.19 7.77 2.44
N ARG A 88 -2.87 7.75 2.56
CA ARG A 88 -2.11 6.49 2.45
C ARG A 88 -0.88 6.50 3.34
N GLY A 89 -0.36 5.32 3.65
CA GLY A 89 0.90 5.20 4.37
C GLY A 89 0.89 4.11 5.42
N HIS A 90 1.87 4.14 6.31
CA HIS A 90 1.92 3.23 7.44
C HIS A 90 1.04 3.78 8.57
N LEU A 91 -0.27 3.56 8.44
CA LEU A 91 -1.27 3.98 9.43
C LEU A 91 -2.11 2.81 9.93
N PHE A 92 -2.67 2.98 11.12
CA PHE A 92 -3.68 2.09 11.71
C PHE A 92 -5.07 2.45 11.18
N TYR A 93 -6.00 1.48 11.23
CA TYR A 93 -7.41 1.71 10.94
C TYR A 93 -8.01 2.81 11.86
N GLY A 94 -9.00 3.56 11.37
CA GLY A 94 -9.68 4.62 12.13
C GLY A 94 -9.52 6.04 11.57
N ILE A 95 -8.53 6.30 10.70
CA ILE A 95 -8.33 7.67 10.16
C ILE A 95 -9.54 8.22 9.37
N HIS A 96 -10.43 7.35 8.90
CA HIS A 96 -11.65 7.73 8.18
C HIS A 96 -12.60 8.60 9.00
N GLU A 97 -12.58 8.49 10.33
CA GLU A 97 -13.39 9.31 11.24
C GLU A 97 -13.11 10.82 11.08
N PHE A 98 -11.94 11.16 10.54
CA PHE A 98 -11.52 12.53 10.31
C PHE A 98 -11.78 13.00 8.86
N LEU A 99 -12.37 12.18 7.99
CA LEU A 99 -12.65 12.54 6.59
C LEU A 99 -14.14 12.91 6.43
N PRO A 100 -14.48 14.20 6.31
CA PRO A 100 -15.88 14.67 6.32
C PRO A 100 -16.69 14.25 5.09
N GLN A 101 -16.03 13.78 4.04
CA GLN A 101 -16.63 13.27 2.81
C GLN A 101 -16.87 11.75 2.84
N GLY A 102 -16.64 11.08 3.97
CA GLY A 102 -16.61 9.63 4.07
C GLY A 102 -15.35 9.03 3.43
N ALA A 103 -15.10 7.75 3.70
CA ALA A 103 -13.95 7.04 3.13
C ALA A 103 -14.17 5.54 3.04
N THR A 104 -13.48 4.93 2.08
CA THR A 104 -13.36 3.48 1.97
C THR A 104 -11.89 3.05 2.04
N TYR A 105 -11.63 1.84 2.53
CA TYR A 105 -10.29 1.31 2.67
C TYR A 105 -9.92 0.35 1.55
N ILE A 106 -8.62 0.33 1.24
CA ILE A 106 -7.95 -0.79 0.59
C ILE A 106 -6.71 -1.18 1.39
N THR A 107 -6.34 -2.44 1.31
CA THR A 107 -5.05 -2.91 1.83
C THR A 107 -4.49 -4.04 1.00
N MET A 108 -3.23 -4.37 1.27
CA MET A 108 -2.56 -5.57 0.78
C MET A 108 -2.08 -6.34 2.00
N LEU A 109 -2.46 -7.62 2.07
CA LEU A 109 -1.95 -8.58 3.02
C LEU A 109 -0.90 -9.49 2.38
N ARG A 110 -0.24 -10.27 3.22
CA ARG A 110 0.74 -11.26 2.81
C ARG A 110 0.76 -12.41 3.80
N ASP A 111 1.14 -13.60 3.33
CA ASP A 111 1.45 -14.71 4.22
C ASP A 111 2.38 -14.24 5.36
N PRO A 112 2.01 -14.43 6.63
CA PRO A 112 2.75 -13.86 7.77
C PRO A 112 4.21 -14.32 7.83
N VAL A 113 4.50 -15.57 7.47
CA VAL A 113 5.87 -16.11 7.42
C VAL A 113 6.66 -15.38 6.33
N ALA A 114 6.13 -15.33 5.11
CA ALA A 114 6.75 -14.63 3.98
C ALA A 114 6.94 -13.12 4.24
N ARG A 115 6.03 -12.50 5.00
CA ARG A 115 6.11 -11.09 5.43
C ARG A 115 7.29 -10.89 6.38
N LEU A 116 7.47 -11.76 7.37
CA LEU A 116 8.59 -11.67 8.31
C LEU A 116 9.94 -11.90 7.61
N LEU A 117 10.03 -12.91 6.74
CA LEU A 117 11.23 -13.14 5.92
C LEU A 117 11.57 -11.91 5.06
N SER A 118 10.55 -11.30 4.46
CA SER A 118 10.75 -10.07 3.68
C SER A 118 11.23 -8.91 4.55
N THR A 119 10.83 -8.86 5.82
CA THR A 119 11.33 -7.89 6.81
C THR A 119 12.80 -8.15 7.12
N TYR A 120 13.16 -9.39 7.46
CA TYR A 120 14.54 -9.79 7.76
C TYR A 120 15.50 -9.41 6.63
N TYR A 121 15.23 -9.85 5.40
CA TYR A 121 16.07 -9.50 4.25
C TYR A 121 16.01 -8.02 3.88
N PHE A 122 14.97 -7.29 4.29
CA PHE A 122 14.95 -5.84 4.10
C PHE A 122 15.92 -5.14 5.06
N ILE A 123 15.97 -5.56 6.33
CA ILE A 123 16.93 -5.07 7.32
C ILE A 123 18.36 -5.33 6.83
N LEU A 124 18.66 -6.56 6.42
CA LEU A 124 19.99 -6.94 5.93
C LEU A 124 20.42 -6.19 4.66
N ARG A 125 19.49 -5.76 3.81
CA ARG A 125 19.81 -5.05 2.56
C ARG A 125 19.85 -3.52 2.68
N ARG A 126 19.47 -2.95 3.82
CA ARG A 126 19.30 -1.49 3.96
C ARG A 126 20.28 -0.93 4.99
N PRO A 127 21.44 -0.40 4.55
CA PRO A 127 22.45 0.16 5.44
C PRO A 127 21.92 1.19 6.45
N LEU A 128 20.94 2.00 6.04
CA LEU A 128 20.33 3.04 6.87
C LEU A 128 19.20 2.53 7.79
N HIS A 129 18.86 1.24 7.75
CA HIS A 129 17.87 0.71 8.68
C HIS A 129 18.49 0.62 10.08
N PRO A 130 17.81 1.04 11.17
CA PRO A 130 18.40 1.07 12.51
C PRO A 130 19.00 -0.27 12.96
N LEU A 131 18.33 -1.38 12.65
CA LEU A 131 18.79 -2.73 12.98
C LEU A 131 19.84 -3.32 12.02
N HIS A 132 20.19 -2.64 10.93
CA HIS A 132 21.06 -3.22 9.89
C HIS A 132 22.45 -3.58 10.42
N ARG A 133 23.09 -2.62 11.11
CA ARG A 133 24.45 -2.81 11.62
C ARG A 133 24.49 -3.96 12.64
N THR A 134 23.55 -3.96 13.58
CA THR A 134 23.43 -5.02 14.60
C THR A 134 23.29 -6.39 13.96
N PHE A 135 22.30 -6.58 13.07
CA PHE A 135 22.04 -7.87 12.42
C PHE A 135 23.22 -8.35 11.57
N LYS A 136 23.90 -7.43 10.86
CA LYS A 136 25.03 -7.79 10.00
C LYS A 136 26.30 -8.11 10.79
N THR A 137 26.64 -7.30 11.79
CA THR A 137 27.89 -7.46 12.56
C THR A 137 27.80 -8.65 13.51
N GLN A 138 26.66 -8.85 14.16
CA GLN A 138 26.45 -9.96 15.10
C GLN A 138 25.92 -11.23 14.42
N ARG A 139 25.72 -11.21 13.09
CA ARG A 139 25.19 -12.33 12.29
C ARG A 139 23.87 -12.90 12.84
N LEU A 140 22.99 -12.00 13.31
CA LEU A 140 21.70 -12.38 13.89
C LEU A 140 20.76 -12.99 12.85
N GLY A 141 20.05 -14.03 13.26
CA GLY A 141 19.12 -14.81 12.44
C GLY A 141 17.66 -14.34 12.54
N LEU A 142 16.76 -15.20 12.05
CA LEU A 142 15.32 -14.96 12.10
C LEU A 142 14.76 -15.06 13.52
N GLU A 143 15.27 -15.98 14.34
CA GLU A 143 14.87 -16.14 15.74
C GLU A 143 15.16 -14.86 16.54
N ASP A 144 16.34 -14.28 16.33
CA ASP A 144 16.71 -12.99 16.93
C ASP A 144 15.76 -11.87 16.50
N LEU A 145 15.31 -11.87 15.23
CA LEU A 145 14.32 -10.90 14.77
C LEU A 145 13.00 -11.02 15.53
N ILE A 146 12.52 -12.23 15.77
CA ILE A 146 11.28 -12.48 16.52
C ILE A 146 11.44 -11.94 17.95
N ARG A 147 12.56 -12.27 18.61
CA ARG A 147 12.86 -11.87 19.99
C ARG A 147 13.05 -10.36 20.14
N LEU A 148 13.79 -9.72 19.21
CA LEU A 148 14.14 -8.30 19.28
C LEU A 148 13.03 -7.37 18.79
N THR A 149 11.97 -7.90 18.16
CA THR A 149 10.88 -7.09 17.61
C THR A 149 9.48 -7.59 17.99
N PRO A 150 9.16 -7.70 19.30
CA PRO A 150 7.84 -8.14 19.76
C PRO A 150 6.73 -7.24 19.23
N ASN A 151 6.98 -5.95 19.06
CA ASN A 151 6.05 -5.01 18.45
C ASN A 151 5.74 -5.27 16.96
N ARG A 152 6.42 -6.21 16.30
CA ARG A 152 6.18 -6.62 14.90
C ARG A 152 5.42 -7.94 14.77
N GLN A 153 5.08 -8.57 15.90
CA GLN A 153 4.21 -9.73 15.99
C GLN A 153 2.76 -9.31 15.77
N ASN A 154 1.97 -10.16 15.09
CA ASN A 154 0.56 -9.91 14.75
C ASN A 154 0.34 -8.53 14.10
N LEU A 155 1.30 -8.08 13.27
CA LEU A 155 1.35 -6.71 12.78
C LEU A 155 0.19 -6.40 11.84
N GLN A 156 -0.19 -7.33 10.96
CA GLN A 156 -1.29 -7.10 10.01
C GLN A 156 -2.62 -6.96 10.76
N CYS A 157 -2.84 -7.84 11.73
CA CYS A 157 -4.00 -7.82 12.61
C CYS A 157 -4.10 -6.52 13.39
N ARG A 158 -3.02 -6.08 14.03
CA ARG A 158 -2.99 -4.81 14.78
C ARG A 158 -3.24 -3.59 13.90
N PHE A 159 -2.64 -3.55 12.70
CA PHE A 159 -2.86 -2.47 11.73
C PHE A 159 -4.34 -2.36 11.32
N ILE A 160 -4.98 -3.49 11.03
CA ILE A 160 -6.38 -3.54 10.61
C ILE A 160 -7.34 -3.31 11.78
N ALA A 161 -7.02 -3.80 12.98
CA ALA A 161 -7.83 -3.56 14.18
C ALA A 161 -7.80 -2.09 14.63
N GLY A 162 -6.77 -1.34 14.25
CA GLY A 162 -6.58 0.04 14.66
C GLY A 162 -5.76 0.19 15.95
N ILE A 163 -4.98 -0.84 16.34
CA ILE A 163 -4.33 -0.92 17.66
C ILE A 163 -2.81 -0.74 17.51
N GLY A 164 -2.31 0.45 17.86
CA GLY A 164 -0.92 0.85 17.71
C GLY A 164 0.01 0.36 18.80
N ARG A 165 -0.49 0.37 20.04
CA ARG A 165 0.16 -0.10 21.27
C ARG A 165 -0.80 -1.05 21.97
N VAL A 166 -0.27 -1.99 22.76
CA VAL A 166 -1.11 -2.86 23.60
C VAL A 166 -1.96 -1.98 24.54
N GLU A 167 -1.41 -0.88 25.03
CA GLU A 167 -2.10 0.12 25.88
C GLU A 167 -3.31 0.80 25.19
N ASP A 168 -3.39 0.87 23.86
CA ASP A 168 -4.44 1.62 23.14
C ASP A 168 -5.83 0.94 23.20
N VAL A 169 -5.91 -0.28 23.71
CA VAL A 169 -7.16 -1.06 23.76
C VAL A 169 -8.04 -0.68 24.96
N GLU A 170 -7.45 -0.19 26.05
CA GLU A 170 -8.20 0.26 27.23
C GLU A 170 -9.15 1.42 26.89
N VAL A 171 -8.76 2.30 25.97
CA VAL A 171 -9.55 3.48 25.55
C VAL A 171 -10.82 3.11 24.77
N ARG A 172 -10.89 1.92 24.16
CA ARG A 172 -12.13 1.43 23.52
C ARG A 172 -13.04 0.65 24.46
N ALA A 173 -12.56 0.29 25.65
CA ALA A 173 -13.30 -0.49 26.64
C ALA A 173 -14.15 0.37 27.59
N GLU A 174 -14.17 1.70 27.44
CA GLU A 174 -15.00 2.62 28.24
C GLU A 174 -16.46 2.69 27.76
N ALA A 175 -17.10 1.52 27.72
CA ALA A 175 -18.47 1.31 28.16
C ALA A 175 -18.50 0.41 29.42
N GLY A 176 -17.49 0.54 30.28
CA GLY A 176 -17.67 0.39 31.72
C GLY A 176 -17.35 -0.97 32.36
N ARG A 177 -16.37 -1.75 31.90
CA ARG A 177 -15.75 -2.83 32.71
C ARG A 177 -14.27 -3.02 32.37
N ALA A 178 -13.39 -2.42 33.17
CA ALA A 178 -11.97 -2.71 33.12
C ALA A 178 -11.69 -4.07 33.79
N THR A 179 -11.18 -5.03 33.02
CA THR A 179 -10.50 -6.21 33.57
C THR A 179 -9.01 -6.04 33.30
N SER A 180 -8.22 -6.00 34.36
CA SER A 180 -6.75 -5.85 34.36
C SER A 180 -6.00 -7.12 33.91
N ALA A 181 -6.54 -7.82 32.92
CA ALA A 181 -5.84 -8.90 32.23
C ALA A 181 -5.49 -8.39 30.84
N GLY A 182 -4.19 -8.45 30.50
CA GLY A 182 -3.70 -8.11 29.16
C GLY A 182 -4.65 -8.62 28.08
N ILE A 183 -4.99 -7.72 27.17
CA ILE A 183 -5.99 -7.88 26.13
C ILE A 183 -6.05 -9.30 25.59
N CYS A 184 -7.26 -9.86 25.57
CA CYS A 184 -7.55 -11.12 24.91
C CYS A 184 -7.24 -10.96 23.41
N ASP A 185 -6.14 -11.56 22.96
CA ASP A 185 -5.65 -11.60 21.57
C ASP A 185 -6.78 -11.88 20.56
N GLU A 186 -7.75 -12.71 20.96
CA GLU A 186 -8.94 -13.06 20.18
C GLU A 186 -9.83 -11.85 19.89
N ARG A 187 -9.97 -10.90 20.82
CA ARG A 187 -10.79 -9.69 20.59
C ARG A 187 -10.18 -8.79 19.52
N VAL A 188 -8.85 -8.68 19.48
CA VAL A 188 -8.12 -7.91 18.46
C VAL A 188 -8.39 -8.50 17.08
N LEU A 189 -8.35 -9.83 16.98
CA LEU A 189 -8.62 -10.54 15.75
C LEU A 189 -10.06 -10.32 15.26
N GLU A 190 -11.05 -10.41 16.15
CA GLU A 190 -12.45 -10.20 15.77
C GLU A 190 -12.70 -8.76 15.28
N ILE A 191 -12.12 -7.75 15.95
CA ILE A 191 -12.18 -6.36 15.47
C ILE A 191 -11.53 -6.24 14.08
N ALA A 192 -10.40 -6.91 13.84
CA ALA A 192 -9.73 -6.87 12.55
C ALA A 192 -10.60 -7.51 11.45
N LYS A 193 -11.21 -8.67 11.71
CA LYS A 193 -12.14 -9.34 10.77
C LYS A 193 -13.36 -8.46 10.48
N GLU A 194 -13.97 -7.86 11.50
CA GLU A 194 -15.10 -6.95 11.34
C GLU A 194 -14.72 -5.74 10.46
N ASN A 195 -13.59 -5.10 10.77
CA ASN A 195 -13.11 -3.95 9.99
C ASN A 195 -12.89 -4.33 8.52
N LEU A 196 -12.26 -5.48 8.24
CA LEU A 196 -12.08 -6.00 6.87
C LEU A 196 -13.41 -6.10 6.12
N THR A 197 -14.40 -6.73 6.72
CA THR A 197 -15.71 -6.94 6.09
C THR A 197 -16.49 -5.64 5.91
N ARG A 198 -16.43 -4.74 6.89
CA ARG A 198 -17.27 -3.54 6.92
C ARG A 198 -16.72 -2.40 6.06
N SER A 199 -15.41 -2.20 6.03
CA SER A 199 -14.81 -0.94 5.56
C SER A 199 -13.84 -1.08 4.38
N PHE A 200 -13.35 -2.29 4.10
CA PHE A 200 -12.38 -2.49 3.03
C PHE A 200 -13.10 -2.89 1.75
N ARG A 201 -13.07 -2.00 0.75
CA ARG A 201 -13.63 -2.27 -0.57
C ARG A 201 -12.84 -3.34 -1.33
N VAL A 202 -11.52 -3.36 -1.13
CA VAL A 202 -10.61 -4.37 -1.71
C VAL A 202 -9.55 -4.77 -0.69
N ILE A 203 -9.43 -6.08 -0.49
CA ILE A 203 -8.40 -6.71 0.35
C ILE A 203 -7.52 -7.52 -0.60
N GLY A 204 -6.35 -7.00 -0.97
CA GLY A 204 -5.45 -7.70 -1.88
C GLY A 204 -4.47 -8.64 -1.17
N LEU A 205 -3.95 -9.61 -1.91
CA LEU A 205 -2.90 -10.54 -1.45
C LEU A 205 -1.62 -10.32 -2.24
N THR A 206 -0.48 -10.23 -1.55
CA THR A 206 0.82 -9.97 -2.18
C THR A 206 1.21 -11.06 -3.18
N GLU A 207 0.88 -12.31 -2.86
CA GLU A 207 1.13 -13.51 -3.64
C GLU A 207 0.28 -13.52 -4.93
N ARG A 208 -0.91 -12.90 -4.89
CA ARG A 208 -1.87 -12.76 -5.99
C ARG A 208 -2.01 -11.30 -6.41
N PHE A 209 -0.87 -10.60 -6.57
CA PHE A 209 -0.84 -9.15 -6.81
C PHE A 209 -1.58 -8.74 -8.09
N GLN A 210 -1.46 -9.49 -9.18
CA GLN A 210 -2.13 -9.13 -10.45
C GLN A 210 -3.65 -9.12 -10.28
N GLU A 211 -4.20 -10.17 -9.66
CA GLU A 211 -5.64 -10.29 -9.42
C GLU A 211 -6.13 -9.24 -8.41
N SER A 212 -5.32 -8.97 -7.37
CA SER A 212 -5.56 -7.86 -6.45
C SER A 212 -5.64 -6.52 -7.17
N LEU A 213 -4.75 -6.30 -8.14
CA LEU A 213 -4.74 -5.08 -8.93
C LEU A 213 -5.97 -4.98 -9.84
N LEU A 214 -6.38 -6.08 -10.48
CA LEU A 214 -7.57 -6.12 -11.32
C LEU A 214 -8.83 -5.79 -10.50
N LEU A 215 -8.97 -6.35 -9.30
CA LEU A 215 -10.05 -5.98 -8.37
C LEU A 215 -10.06 -4.48 -8.05
N MET A 216 -8.90 -3.86 -7.84
CA MET A 216 -8.82 -2.41 -7.61
C MET A 216 -9.16 -1.62 -8.88
N MET A 217 -8.72 -2.07 -10.05
CA MET A 217 -9.07 -1.44 -11.34
C MET A 217 -10.58 -1.44 -11.54
N THR A 218 -11.23 -2.58 -11.35
CA THR A 218 -12.68 -2.73 -11.44
C THR A 218 -13.41 -1.89 -10.39
N SER A 219 -12.96 -1.94 -9.13
CA SER A 219 -13.68 -1.27 -8.02
C SER A 219 -13.59 0.26 -8.07
N PHE A 220 -12.48 0.82 -8.57
CA PHE A 220 -12.22 2.26 -8.56
C PHE A 220 -12.19 2.89 -9.96
N GLY A 221 -12.38 2.11 -11.02
CA GLY A 221 -12.25 2.56 -12.40
C GLY A 221 -10.84 3.02 -12.76
N TRP A 222 -9.82 2.47 -12.09
CA TRP A 222 -8.43 2.85 -12.35
C TRP A 222 -8.00 2.42 -13.75
N LYS A 223 -7.37 3.36 -14.47
CA LYS A 223 -6.84 3.11 -15.82
C LYS A 223 -5.34 2.92 -15.71
N ILE A 224 -4.91 1.67 -15.78
CA ILE A 224 -3.50 1.31 -15.64
C ILE A 224 -2.99 0.84 -16.99
N SER A 225 -2.10 1.64 -17.58
CA SER A 225 -1.46 1.27 -18.85
C SER A 225 -0.28 0.32 -18.67
N PHE A 226 0.42 0.42 -17.55
CA PHE A 226 1.59 -0.38 -17.27
C PHE A 226 1.93 -0.36 -15.78
N TYR A 227 2.37 -1.49 -15.23
CA TYR A 227 3.02 -1.53 -13.93
C TYR A 227 4.15 -2.56 -13.93
N GLU A 228 5.15 -2.31 -13.09
CA GLU A 228 6.20 -3.28 -12.78
C GLU A 228 6.20 -3.53 -11.27
N ASN A 229 6.26 -4.81 -10.90
CA ASN A 229 6.44 -5.18 -9.50
C ASN A 229 7.79 -4.65 -8.99
N ARG A 230 7.76 -3.74 -8.03
CA ARG A 230 8.96 -3.19 -7.40
C ARG A 230 9.31 -3.97 -6.15
N LYS A 231 10.62 -4.19 -5.95
CA LYS A 231 11.18 -4.87 -4.77
C LYS A 231 10.71 -6.32 -4.59
N VAL A 232 10.48 -7.04 -5.70
CA VAL A 232 10.24 -8.48 -5.66
C VAL A 232 11.48 -9.16 -5.09
N SER A 233 11.32 -9.89 -3.99
CA SER A 233 12.39 -10.73 -3.48
C SER A 233 12.55 -11.91 -4.43
N LYS A 234 13.68 -12.01 -5.14
CA LYS A 234 14.01 -13.20 -5.95
C LYS A 234 14.44 -14.40 -5.09
N ILE A 235 14.75 -14.15 -3.82
CA ILE A 235 15.21 -15.15 -2.88
C ILE A 235 13.99 -15.78 -2.21
N ARG A 236 13.67 -17.02 -2.60
CA ARG A 236 12.89 -17.98 -1.80
C ARG A 236 13.89 -18.77 -0.98
N SER A 237 14.37 -18.19 0.11
CA SER A 237 15.18 -18.97 1.05
C SER A 237 14.26 -20.04 1.62
N ALA A 238 14.61 -21.30 1.46
CA ALA A 238 13.99 -22.34 2.27
C ALA A 238 14.25 -21.95 3.74
N VAL A 239 13.17 -21.79 4.49
CA VAL A 239 13.25 -21.55 5.93
C VAL A 239 13.21 -22.92 6.57
N GLU A 240 14.08 -23.14 7.55
CA GLU A 240 14.02 -24.39 8.31
C GLU A 240 12.63 -24.52 8.97
N PRO A 241 12.01 -25.72 8.94
CA PRO A 241 10.67 -25.93 9.47
C PRO A 241 10.47 -25.38 10.88
N GLY A 242 11.42 -25.63 11.80
CA GLY A 242 11.34 -25.14 13.19
C GLY A 242 11.27 -23.62 13.31
N VAL A 243 12.02 -22.89 12.48
CA VAL A 243 11.95 -21.41 12.45
C VAL A 243 10.62 -20.95 11.87
N ALA A 244 10.09 -21.62 10.84
CA ALA A 244 8.80 -21.28 10.26
C ALA A 244 7.66 -21.46 11.29
N ASP A 245 7.72 -22.51 12.10
CA ASP A 245 6.73 -22.78 13.16
C ASP A 245 6.81 -21.75 14.28
N MET A 246 8.02 -21.38 14.71
CA MET A 246 8.21 -20.27 15.65
C MET A 246 7.61 -18.96 15.13
N ILE A 247 7.76 -18.66 13.84
CA ILE A 247 7.14 -17.48 13.23
C ILE A 247 5.62 -17.56 13.28
N ARG A 248 5.04 -18.72 12.98
CA ARG A 248 3.58 -18.93 13.02
C ARG A 248 3.03 -18.74 14.43
N GLU A 249 3.69 -19.30 15.43
CA GLU A 249 3.30 -19.19 16.85
C GLU A 249 3.22 -17.71 17.29
N HIS A 250 4.28 -16.95 17.03
CA HIS A 250 4.34 -15.52 17.37
C HIS A 250 3.48 -14.63 16.45
N ASN A 251 2.84 -15.19 15.42
CA ASN A 251 1.98 -14.46 14.49
C ASN A 251 0.63 -15.16 14.29
N ARG A 252 0.15 -15.88 15.32
CA ARG A 252 -1.11 -16.66 15.29
C ARG A 252 -2.30 -15.86 14.76
N LEU A 253 -2.48 -14.62 15.23
CA LEU A 253 -3.61 -13.78 14.81
C LEU A 253 -3.45 -13.32 13.36
N ASP A 254 -2.23 -13.03 12.94
CA ASP A 254 -1.91 -12.71 11.55
C ASP A 254 -2.20 -13.92 10.63
N ILE A 255 -1.94 -15.15 11.09
CA ILE A 255 -2.24 -16.38 10.35
C ILE A 255 -3.75 -16.52 10.16
N GLU A 256 -4.52 -16.45 11.24
CA GLU A 256 -5.97 -16.62 11.17
C GLU A 256 -6.65 -15.49 10.39
N LEU A 257 -6.21 -14.24 10.58
CA LEU A 257 -6.69 -13.11 9.79
C LEU A 257 -6.37 -13.26 8.30
N TYR A 258 -5.17 -13.76 7.97
CA TYR A 258 -4.79 -13.99 6.58
C TYR A 258 -5.64 -15.08 5.92
N ASP A 259 -5.95 -16.15 6.65
CA ASP A 259 -6.87 -17.20 6.19
C ASP A 259 -8.29 -16.68 5.97
N PHE A 260 -8.79 -15.84 6.88
CA PHE A 260 -10.06 -15.14 6.71
C PHE A 260 -10.05 -14.22 5.48
N ALA A 261 -9.00 -13.41 5.32
CA ALA A 261 -8.87 -12.50 4.19
C ALA A 261 -8.75 -13.22 2.84
N LYS A 262 -8.12 -14.40 2.79
CA LYS A 262 -8.11 -15.24 1.58
C LYS A 262 -9.54 -15.59 1.14
N LYS A 263 -10.42 -15.96 2.07
CA LYS A 263 -11.83 -16.28 1.76
C LYS A 263 -12.54 -15.06 1.18
N LEU A 264 -12.42 -13.89 1.81
CA LEU A 264 -12.98 -12.63 1.31
C LEU A 264 -12.43 -12.24 -0.07
N PHE A 265 -11.14 -12.54 -0.31
CA PHE A 265 -10.49 -12.30 -1.60
C PHE A 265 -11.07 -13.21 -2.70
N GLU A 266 -11.20 -14.52 -2.46
CA GLU A 266 -11.83 -15.44 -3.43
C GLU A 266 -13.27 -15.04 -3.72
N GLU A 267 -14.06 -14.73 -2.68
CA GLU A 267 -15.42 -14.24 -2.86
C GLU A 267 -15.48 -12.97 -3.72
N SER A 268 -14.54 -12.05 -3.52
CA SER A 268 -14.43 -10.84 -4.31
C SER A 268 -14.07 -11.14 -5.77
N LEU A 269 -13.20 -12.12 -6.03
CA LEU A 269 -12.89 -12.56 -7.39
C LEU A 269 -14.11 -13.15 -8.08
N CYS A 270 -14.81 -14.07 -7.42
CA CYS A 270 -16.04 -14.67 -7.96
C CYS A 270 -17.12 -13.61 -8.25
N LYS A 271 -17.33 -12.67 -7.33
CA LYS A 271 -18.32 -11.59 -7.50
C LYS A 271 -17.99 -10.62 -8.65
N ASN A 272 -16.73 -10.55 -9.10
CA ASN A 272 -16.28 -9.58 -10.11
C ASN A 272 -15.67 -10.27 -11.35
N GLU A 273 -15.97 -11.55 -11.59
CA GLU A 273 -15.28 -12.37 -12.60
C GLU A 273 -15.27 -11.73 -14.00
N ASP A 274 -16.43 -11.32 -14.50
CA ASP A 274 -16.56 -10.74 -15.84
C ASP A 274 -15.78 -9.43 -15.98
N SER A 275 -15.90 -8.55 -14.98
CA SER A 275 -15.18 -7.27 -14.97
C SER A 275 -13.67 -7.46 -14.84
N ILE A 276 -13.22 -8.48 -14.10
CA ILE A 276 -11.80 -8.85 -14.01
C ILE A 276 -11.30 -9.34 -15.37
N ARG A 277 -12.09 -10.17 -16.06
CA ARG A 277 -11.76 -10.70 -17.39
C ARG A 277 -11.59 -9.58 -18.40
N GLU A 278 -12.49 -8.60 -18.40
CA GLU A 278 -12.40 -7.41 -19.26
C GLU A 278 -11.18 -6.53 -18.91
N ALA A 279 -10.95 -6.28 -17.62
CA ALA A 279 -9.79 -5.51 -17.16
C ALA A 279 -8.46 -6.20 -17.51
N LEU A 280 -8.41 -7.54 -17.44
CA LEU A 280 -7.25 -8.33 -17.82
C LEU A 280 -7.00 -8.28 -19.33
N ALA A 281 -8.05 -8.37 -20.16
CA ALA A 281 -7.94 -8.23 -21.60
C ALA A 281 -7.39 -6.84 -21.96
N THR A 282 -7.91 -5.79 -21.32
CA THR A 282 -7.43 -4.41 -21.48
C THR A 282 -5.96 -4.28 -21.07
N LEU A 283 -5.57 -4.86 -19.94
CA LEU A 283 -4.18 -4.79 -19.48
C LEU A 283 -3.22 -5.53 -20.43
N ARG A 284 -3.66 -6.64 -21.03
CA ARG A 284 -2.86 -7.44 -21.98
C ARG A 284 -2.75 -6.80 -23.36
N SER A 285 -3.74 -6.02 -23.80
CA SER A 285 -3.74 -5.37 -25.11
C SER A 285 -2.79 -4.16 -25.17
N ILE A 286 -2.37 -3.63 -24.02
CA ILE A 286 -1.47 -2.48 -23.97
C ILE A 286 -0.02 -2.94 -24.19
N PRO A 287 0.66 -2.48 -25.26
CA PRO A 287 2.02 -2.92 -25.55
C PRO A 287 2.97 -2.50 -24.43
N LYS A 288 3.85 -3.42 -24.04
CA LYS A 288 4.86 -3.14 -23.01
C LYS A 288 5.74 -1.97 -23.47
N PRO A 289 5.88 -0.91 -22.66
CA PRO A 289 6.69 0.24 -23.04
C PRO A 289 8.16 -0.16 -23.27
N GLY A 290 8.74 0.34 -24.35
CA GLY A 290 10.19 0.24 -24.60
C GLY A 290 11.00 0.85 -23.46
N SER A 291 12.30 0.53 -23.39
CA SER A 291 13.20 0.92 -22.29
C SER A 291 13.16 2.43 -21.97
N PHE A 292 13.13 3.27 -23.01
CA PHE A 292 13.09 4.73 -22.87
C PHE A 292 11.80 5.24 -22.23
N LYS A 293 10.63 4.71 -22.63
CA LYS A 293 9.34 5.03 -22.01
C LYS A 293 9.30 4.56 -20.56
N ARG A 294 9.85 3.38 -20.24
CA ARG A 294 9.96 2.88 -18.85
C ARG A 294 10.80 3.82 -17.97
N PHE A 295 11.92 4.31 -18.49
CA PHE A 295 12.75 5.29 -17.79
C PHE A 295 11.96 6.60 -17.53
N GLY A 296 11.27 7.14 -18.54
CA GLY A 296 10.41 8.32 -18.40
C GLY A 296 9.29 8.16 -17.37
N TYR A 297 8.58 7.03 -17.36
CA TYR A 297 7.58 6.72 -16.32
C TYR A 297 8.22 6.60 -14.92
N SER A 298 9.46 6.13 -14.84
CA SER A 298 10.20 6.03 -13.59
C SER A 298 10.62 7.41 -13.06
N THR A 299 11.10 8.32 -13.90
CA THR A 299 11.48 9.68 -13.49
C THR A 299 10.25 10.50 -13.11
N MET A 300 9.22 10.53 -13.96
CA MET A 300 7.99 11.29 -13.71
C MET A 300 7.31 10.90 -12.40
N GLY A 301 7.16 9.61 -12.13
CA GLY A 301 6.52 9.21 -10.88
C GLY A 301 7.39 9.47 -9.64
N VAL A 302 8.74 9.56 -9.75
CA VAL A 302 9.57 10.01 -8.61
C VAL A 302 9.27 11.47 -8.31
N GLY A 303 9.15 12.30 -9.34
CA GLY A 303 8.70 13.69 -9.19
C GLY A 303 7.32 13.79 -8.54
N ARG A 304 6.32 13.04 -9.03
CA ARG A 304 4.97 13.00 -8.45
C ARG A 304 4.98 12.58 -6.97
N PHE A 305 5.76 11.55 -6.64
CA PHE A 305 5.93 11.09 -5.26
C PHE A 305 6.49 12.21 -4.37
N LEU A 306 7.56 12.88 -4.82
CA LEU A 306 8.19 13.97 -4.08
C LEU A 306 7.23 15.14 -3.86
N VAL A 307 6.48 15.54 -4.91
CA VAL A 307 5.44 16.58 -4.81
C VAL A 307 4.38 16.20 -3.78
N SER A 308 3.85 14.97 -3.83
CA SER A 308 2.85 14.53 -2.85
C SER A 308 3.38 14.53 -1.41
N LYS A 309 4.66 14.18 -1.23
CA LYS A 309 5.33 14.19 0.07
C LYS A 309 5.53 15.59 0.61
N ILE A 310 5.99 16.52 -0.23
CA ILE A 310 6.14 17.94 0.13
C ILE A 310 4.77 18.55 0.47
N ALA A 311 3.75 18.31 -0.35
CA ALA A 311 2.38 18.77 -0.10
C ALA A 311 1.78 18.18 1.20
N SER A 312 2.18 16.97 1.59
CA SER A 312 1.81 16.37 2.88
C SER A 312 2.60 16.98 4.04
N ALA A 313 3.79 17.50 3.79
CA ALA A 313 4.70 18.07 4.78
C ALA A 313 4.44 19.55 5.10
N ILE A 314 3.66 20.26 4.28
CA ILE A 314 3.27 21.67 4.44
C ILE A 314 1.80 21.69 4.82
#